data_AF-A0A1Q7GAL7-F1
#
_entry.id   AF-A0A1Q7GAL7-F1
#
_cell.length_a   1.000
_cell.length_b   1.000
_cell.length_c   1.000
_cell.angle_alpha   90.00
_cell.angle_beta   90.00
_cell.angle_gamma   90.00
#
_symmetry.space_group_name_H-M   'P 1'
#
loop_
_entity.id
_entity.type
_entity.pdbx_description
1 polymer ?
#
loop_
_entity_poly.entity_id
_entity_poly.type
_entity_poly.pdbx_seq_one_letter_code
_entity_poly.pdbx_strand_id
1 'polypeptide(L)'
;MFAEVQTYKPALEVLNQVDADLITFEMKSSNGMDLEAVCKQITGKKIAIGVIDHHTLQVETPQEVAGLLRQTLKYVSPERLAVCTDCGMGREGMSRRHAFYKTVALVRGTNIVRKELGIAEAECLAADPRYSFIRPHI
;
A
#
# COMPACT_ATOMS: atom_id res chain seq x y z
N MET A 1 13.18 7.92 17.35
CA MET A 1 12.82 6.77 16.49
C MET A 1 13.30 5.52 17.21
N PHE A 2 12.54 4.42 17.20
CA PHE A 2 12.94 3.19 17.89
C PHE A 2 14.21 2.60 17.24
N ALA A 3 15.02 1.89 18.03
CA ALA A 3 16.22 1.22 17.54
C ALA A 3 15.89 0.03 16.61
N GLU A 4 14.70 -0.55 16.80
CA GLU A 4 14.23 -1.72 16.06
C GLU A 4 12.80 -1.49 15.57
N VAL A 5 12.44 -2.16 14.47
CA VAL A 5 11.07 -2.19 13.95
C VAL A 5 10.17 -2.86 14.99
N GLN A 6 9.15 -2.13 15.44
CA GLN A 6 8.23 -2.63 16.47
C GLN A 6 7.15 -3.52 15.85
N THR A 7 6.78 -4.58 16.57
CA THR A 7 5.70 -5.49 16.16
C THR A 7 4.32 -4.97 16.58
N TYR A 8 3.31 -5.20 15.74
CA TYR A 8 1.91 -4.92 16.05
C TYR A 8 1.25 -5.95 16.96
N LYS A 9 1.84 -7.16 17.11
CA LYS A 9 1.22 -8.30 17.82
C LYS A 9 0.61 -7.95 19.19
N PRO A 10 1.26 -7.17 20.07
CA PRO A 10 0.69 -6.84 21.38
C PRO A 10 -0.60 -6.00 21.30
N ALA A 11 -0.83 -5.30 20.19
CA ALA A 11 -1.95 -4.38 20.02
C ALA A 11 -3.12 -4.97 19.22
N LEU A 12 -2.95 -6.10 18.50
CA LEU A 12 -3.95 -6.62 17.56
C LEU A 12 -5.30 -6.90 18.22
N GLU A 13 -5.30 -7.45 19.44
CA GLU A 13 -6.54 -7.71 20.19
C GLU A 13 -7.28 -6.42 20.56
N VAL A 14 -6.54 -5.40 21.01
CA VAL A 14 -7.12 -4.10 21.34
C VAL A 14 -7.63 -3.39 20.08
N LEU A 15 -6.92 -3.53 18.95
CA LEU A 15 -7.33 -2.96 17.67
C LEU A 15 -8.66 -3.53 17.15
N ASN A 16 -8.99 -4.79 17.46
CA ASN A 16 -10.31 -5.35 17.14
C ASN A 16 -11.46 -4.66 17.87
N GLN A 17 -11.20 -4.06 19.04
CA GLN A 17 -12.21 -3.37 19.86
C GLN A 17 -12.49 -1.94 19.38
N VAL A 18 -11.64 -1.39 18.51
CA VAL A 18 -11.82 -0.03 17.96
C VAL A 18 -13.03 -0.03 17.02
N ASP A 19 -13.90 0.96 17.16
CA ASP A 19 -15.02 1.18 16.24
C ASP A 19 -14.54 1.82 14.93
N ALA A 20 -13.96 0.98 14.07
CA ALA A 20 -13.47 1.33 12.75
C ALA A 20 -13.79 0.22 11.73
N ASP A 21 -14.10 0.62 10.50
CA ASP A 21 -14.34 -0.27 9.37
C ASP A 21 -13.04 -0.83 8.75
N LEU A 22 -11.94 -0.06 8.87
CA LEU A 22 -10.65 -0.31 8.23
C LEU A 22 -9.51 0.11 9.16
N ILE A 23 -8.49 -0.74 9.28
CA ILE A 23 -7.25 -0.41 10.02
C ILE A 23 -6.07 -0.47 9.06
N THR A 24 -5.24 0.58 9.06
CA THR A 24 -4.04 0.71 8.22
C THR A 24 -2.79 0.24 8.96
N PHE A 25 -1.94 -0.53 8.29
CA PHE A 25 -0.69 -1.04 8.86
C PHE A 25 0.52 -0.73 7.96
N GLU A 26 1.63 -0.34 8.59
CA GLU A 26 2.92 -0.11 7.92
C GLU A 26 3.60 -1.46 7.67
N MET A 27 3.76 -1.83 6.39
CA MET A 27 4.29 -3.15 6.00
C MET A 27 5.45 -3.06 5.03
N LYS A 28 5.59 -1.98 4.26
CA LYS A 28 6.71 -1.89 3.31
C LYS A 28 8.03 -1.65 4.03
N SER A 29 8.07 -0.69 4.94
CA SER A 29 9.24 -0.34 5.77
C SER A 29 9.63 -1.44 6.76
N SER A 30 8.66 -2.26 7.20
CA SER A 30 8.89 -3.43 8.07
C SER A 30 9.16 -4.73 7.30
N ASN A 31 9.26 -4.67 5.97
CA ASN A 31 9.41 -5.84 5.09
C ASN A 31 8.35 -6.94 5.34
N GLY A 32 7.12 -6.54 5.65
CA GLY A 32 5.98 -7.42 5.87
C GLY A 32 6.06 -8.29 7.13
N MET A 33 6.88 -7.91 8.12
CA MET A 33 7.17 -8.70 9.33
C MET A 33 5.92 -9.27 10.02
N ASP A 34 4.83 -8.50 10.10
CA ASP A 34 3.60 -8.88 10.79
C ASP A 34 2.42 -9.18 9.85
N LEU A 35 2.65 -9.37 8.55
CA LEU A 35 1.58 -9.60 7.57
C LEU A 35 0.64 -10.72 7.98
N GLU A 36 1.18 -11.88 8.33
CA GLU A 36 0.38 -13.04 8.72
C GLU A 36 -0.45 -12.75 9.98
N ALA A 37 0.19 -12.18 11.00
CA ALA A 37 -0.46 -11.88 12.27
C ALA A 37 -1.59 -10.86 12.09
N VAL A 38 -1.32 -9.75 11.40
CA VAL A 38 -2.32 -8.72 11.09
C VAL A 38 -3.48 -9.29 10.28
N CYS A 39 -3.19 -10.02 9.20
CA CYS A 39 -4.23 -10.55 8.30
C CYS A 39 -5.14 -11.58 8.99
N LYS A 40 -4.60 -12.40 9.88
CA LYS A 40 -5.36 -13.45 10.58
C LYS A 40 -6.07 -12.96 11.83
N GLN A 41 -5.47 -12.04 12.61
CA GLN A 41 -6.00 -11.65 13.92
C GLN A 41 -6.94 -10.46 13.86
N ILE A 42 -6.78 -9.54 12.90
CA ILE A 42 -7.78 -8.50 12.69
C ILE A 42 -9.00 -9.13 12.03
N THR A 43 -10.14 -9.14 12.71
CA THR A 43 -11.37 -9.80 12.26
C THR A 43 -12.54 -8.82 12.30
N GLY A 44 -13.59 -9.07 11.49
CA GLY A 44 -14.75 -8.18 11.39
C GLY A 44 -14.49 -6.82 10.72
N LYS A 45 -13.25 -6.53 10.32
CA LYS A 45 -12.82 -5.27 9.70
C LYS A 45 -12.04 -5.54 8.41
N LYS A 46 -11.96 -4.53 7.55
CA LYS A 46 -10.99 -4.49 6.46
C LYS A 46 -9.61 -4.14 7.01
N ILE A 47 -8.57 -4.51 6.28
CA ILE A 47 -7.18 -4.09 6.57
C ILE A 47 -6.62 -3.34 5.37
N ALA A 48 -5.88 -2.27 5.61
CA ALA A 48 -5.10 -1.60 4.58
C ALA A 48 -3.62 -1.89 4.80
N ILE A 49 -2.96 -2.41 3.77
CA ILE A 49 -1.54 -2.71 3.80
C ILE A 49 -0.77 -1.59 3.11
N GLY A 50 0.16 -0.99 3.85
CA GLY A 50 1.13 -0.04 3.33
C GLY A 50 2.14 -0.72 2.41
N VAL A 51 2.17 -0.31 1.14
CA VAL A 51 3.05 -0.89 0.10
C VAL A 51 4.15 0.06 -0.38
N ILE A 52 4.18 1.28 0.18
CA ILE A 52 5.14 2.33 -0.13
C ILE A 52 5.86 2.71 1.17
N ASP A 53 7.19 2.70 1.13
CA ASP A 53 8.02 3.18 2.22
C ASP A 53 8.11 4.71 2.16
N HIS A 54 7.63 5.37 3.20
CA HIS A 54 7.72 6.83 3.29
C HIS A 54 9.03 7.31 3.93
N HIS A 55 9.86 6.41 4.46
CA HIS A 55 11.15 6.75 5.07
C HIS A 55 12.24 7.04 4.04
N THR A 56 12.02 6.65 2.78
CA THR A 56 13.02 6.77 1.72
C THR A 56 12.48 7.54 0.52
N LEU A 57 13.39 8.23 -0.17
CA LEU A 57 13.08 8.88 -1.45
C LEU A 57 13.08 7.91 -2.64
N GLN A 58 13.54 6.67 -2.43
CA GLN A 58 13.56 5.65 -3.48
C GLN A 58 12.12 5.29 -3.86
N VAL A 59 11.77 5.49 -5.14
CA VAL A 59 10.47 5.09 -5.65
C VAL A 59 10.45 3.57 -5.83
N GLU A 60 9.46 2.92 -5.23
CA GLU A 60 9.21 1.48 -5.40
C GLU A 60 8.88 1.16 -6.86
N THR A 61 9.30 -0.01 -7.32
CA THR A 61 8.84 -0.55 -8.59
C THR A 61 7.43 -1.13 -8.45
N PRO A 62 6.62 -1.14 -9.53
CA PRO A 62 5.34 -1.85 -9.54
C PRO A 62 5.45 -3.33 -9.13
N GLN A 63 6.56 -3.98 -9.46
CA GLN A 63 6.83 -5.38 -9.13
C GLN A 63 7.08 -5.59 -7.63
N GLU A 64 7.76 -4.67 -6.95
CA GLU A 64 7.92 -4.72 -5.49
C GLU A 64 6.58 -4.57 -4.79
N VAL A 65 5.75 -3.62 -5.22
CA VAL A 65 4.38 -3.44 -4.72
C VAL A 65 3.57 -4.73 -4.94
N ALA A 66 3.56 -5.27 -6.15
CA ALA A 66 2.85 -6.51 -6.46
C ALA A 66 3.38 -7.71 -5.65
N GLY A 67 4.69 -7.77 -5.40
CA GLY A 67 5.33 -8.80 -4.58
C GLY A 67 4.78 -8.83 -3.15
N LEU A 68 4.70 -7.65 -2.51
CA LEU A 68 4.16 -7.52 -1.16
C LEU A 68 2.65 -7.84 -1.11
N LEU A 69 1.89 -7.40 -2.12
CA LEU A 69 0.46 -7.72 -2.24
C LEU A 69 0.22 -9.22 -2.42
N ARG A 70 1.02 -9.91 -3.24
CA ARG A 70 0.93 -11.38 -3.37
C ARG A 70 1.24 -12.10 -2.06
N GLN A 71 2.20 -11.60 -1.27
CA GLN A 71 2.46 -12.15 0.06
C GLN A 71 1.27 -11.92 1.00
N THR A 72 0.70 -10.72 0.98
CA THR A 72 -0.47 -10.34 1.78
C THR A 72 -1.68 -11.24 1.48
N LEU A 73 -1.97 -11.48 0.18
CA LEU A 73 -3.10 -12.29 -0.28
C LEU A 73 -3.00 -13.78 0.07
N LYS A 74 -1.87 -14.25 0.61
CA LYS A 74 -1.79 -15.59 1.21
C LYS A 74 -2.55 -15.68 2.54
N TYR A 75 -2.85 -14.56 3.17
CA TYR A 75 -3.38 -14.50 4.53
C TYR A 75 -4.73 -13.77 4.66
N VAL A 76 -5.14 -13.01 3.64
CA VAL A 76 -6.42 -12.27 3.62
C VAL A 76 -7.08 -12.36 2.25
N SER A 77 -8.41 -12.36 2.20
CA SER A 77 -9.15 -12.29 0.94
C SER A 77 -9.06 -10.89 0.29
N PRO A 78 -9.05 -10.79 -1.06
CA PRO A 78 -9.01 -9.50 -1.76
C PRO A 78 -10.07 -8.48 -1.30
N GLU A 79 -11.25 -8.95 -0.90
CA GLU A 79 -12.44 -8.17 -0.53
C GLU A 79 -12.28 -7.46 0.81
N ARG A 80 -11.39 -7.99 1.66
CA ARG A 80 -11.01 -7.42 2.96
C ARG A 80 -9.75 -6.56 2.88
N LEU A 81 -9.07 -6.52 1.74
CA LEU A 81 -7.79 -5.83 1.57
C LEU A 81 -7.97 -4.47 0.86
N ALA A 82 -7.52 -3.41 1.52
CA ALA A 82 -7.21 -2.13 0.91
C ALA A 82 -5.70 -1.97 0.73
N VAL A 83 -5.29 -1.14 -0.23
CA VAL A 83 -3.88 -0.86 -0.51
C VAL A 83 -3.60 0.60 -0.23
N CYS A 84 -2.58 0.89 0.57
CA CYS A 84 -2.23 2.27 0.95
C CYS A 84 -0.71 2.47 0.96
N THR A 85 -0.26 3.67 1.33
CA THR A 85 1.14 3.93 1.71
C THR A 85 1.33 3.57 3.19
N ASP A 86 2.55 3.32 3.65
CA ASP A 86 2.80 3.09 5.09
C ASP A 86 2.31 4.28 5.92
N CYS A 87 2.68 5.50 5.53
CA CYS A 87 2.23 6.73 6.19
C CYS A 87 2.04 7.86 5.17
N GLY A 88 1.78 9.07 5.67
CA GLY A 88 1.77 10.28 4.86
C GLY A 88 3.16 10.62 4.30
N MET A 89 3.19 11.10 3.05
CA MET A 89 4.41 11.42 2.31
C MET A 89 4.88 12.88 2.51
N GLY A 90 4.66 13.45 3.70
CA GLY A 90 5.01 14.85 4.01
C GLY A 90 6.31 15.02 4.81
N ARG A 91 6.93 13.93 5.24
CA ARG A 91 8.17 13.92 6.05
C ARG A 91 9.38 13.49 5.19
N GLU A 92 10.56 13.41 5.80
CA GLU A 92 11.80 12.90 5.16
C GLU A 92 12.25 13.63 3.88
N GLY A 93 11.92 14.93 3.74
CA GLY A 93 12.30 15.71 2.56
C GLY A 93 11.59 15.28 1.27
N MET A 94 10.51 14.50 1.38
CA MET A 94 9.75 13.98 0.25
C MET A 94 9.18 15.11 -0.61
N SER A 95 9.70 15.27 -1.83
CA SER A 95 9.15 16.24 -2.78
C SER A 95 7.84 15.73 -3.39
N ARG A 96 7.02 16.65 -3.90
CA ARG A 96 5.80 16.31 -4.66
C ARG A 96 6.07 15.34 -5.81
N ARG A 97 7.26 15.40 -6.42
CA ARG A 97 7.67 14.50 -7.51
C ARG A 97 7.89 13.07 -7.02
N HIS A 98 8.55 12.89 -5.87
CA HIS A 98 8.72 11.55 -5.28
C HIS A 98 7.37 10.97 -4.87
N ALA A 99 6.55 11.76 -4.17
CA ALA A 99 5.20 11.35 -3.78
C ALA A 99 4.35 10.94 -4.99
N PHE A 100 4.41 11.71 -6.09
CA PHE A 100 3.73 11.38 -7.34
C PHE A 100 4.20 10.05 -7.93
N TYR A 101 5.50 9.83 -8.07
CA TYR A 101 5.98 8.58 -8.67
C TYR A 101 5.74 7.36 -7.77
N LYS A 102 5.77 7.52 -6.44
CA LYS A 102 5.38 6.47 -5.48
C LYS A 102 3.90 6.10 -5.61
N THR A 103 3.00 7.06 -5.81
CA THR A 103 1.58 6.72 -6.03
C THR A 103 1.34 6.07 -7.39
N VAL A 104 2.09 6.46 -8.44
CA VAL A 104 2.08 5.75 -9.72
C VAL A 104 2.52 4.30 -9.57
N ALA A 105 3.58 4.04 -8.81
CA ALA A 105 4.03 2.69 -8.52
C ALA A 105 2.98 1.87 -7.76
N LEU A 106 2.32 2.47 -6.75
CA LEU A 106 1.23 1.85 -6.00
C LEU A 106 0.10 1.39 -6.93
N VAL A 107 -0.41 2.29 -7.79
CA VAL A 107 -1.53 1.96 -8.70
C VAL A 107 -1.12 0.88 -9.70
N ARG A 108 0.04 1.05 -10.36
CA ARG A 108 0.52 0.09 -11.36
C ARG A 108 0.80 -1.29 -10.75
N GLY A 109 1.40 -1.34 -9.57
CA GLY A 109 1.68 -2.59 -8.86
C GLY A 109 0.40 -3.28 -8.39
N THR A 110 -0.58 -2.52 -7.92
CA THR A 110 -1.91 -3.04 -7.58
C THR A 110 -2.60 -3.63 -8.81
N ASN A 111 -2.51 -2.98 -9.97
CA ASN A 111 -3.12 -3.48 -11.21
C ASN A 111 -2.51 -4.79 -11.71
N ILE A 112 -1.21 -5.02 -11.50
CA ILE A 112 -0.59 -6.33 -11.79
C ILE A 112 -1.34 -7.44 -11.05
N VAL A 113 -1.60 -7.26 -9.76
CA VAL A 113 -2.29 -8.25 -8.93
C VAL A 113 -3.79 -8.33 -9.27
N ARG A 114 -4.44 -7.19 -9.56
CA ARG A 114 -5.84 -7.19 -10.01
C ARG A 114 -6.03 -8.00 -11.28
N LYS A 115 -5.12 -7.84 -12.25
CA LYS A 115 -5.10 -8.63 -13.48
C LYS A 115 -4.90 -10.12 -13.21
N GLU A 116 -3.98 -10.48 -12.31
CA GLU A 116 -3.77 -11.87 -11.87
C GLU A 116 -5.03 -12.48 -11.23
N LEU A 117 -5.80 -11.68 -10.49
CA LEU A 117 -7.06 -12.10 -9.86
C LEU A 117 -8.27 -12.05 -10.81
N GLY A 118 -8.12 -11.56 -12.04
CA GLY A 118 -9.23 -11.40 -12.99
C GLY A 118 -10.27 -10.34 -12.59
N ILE A 119 -9.88 -9.36 -11.76
CA ILE A 119 -10.75 -8.27 -11.31
C ILE A 119 -10.38 -6.95 -12.00
N ALA A 120 -11.31 -5.98 -11.98
CA ALA A 120 -11.15 -4.71 -12.68
C ALA A 120 -9.90 -3.91 -12.22
N GLU A 121 -9.07 -3.52 -13.17
CA GLU A 121 -7.93 -2.62 -12.94
C GLU A 121 -8.40 -1.20 -12.59
N ALA A 122 -7.60 -0.46 -11.82
CA ALA A 122 -7.82 0.97 -11.60
C ALA A 122 -7.20 1.80 -12.74
N GLU A 123 -7.85 2.90 -13.10
CA GLU A 123 -7.24 3.90 -13.95
C GLU A 123 -6.01 4.53 -13.27
N CYS A 124 -4.88 4.57 -13.97
CA CYS A 124 -3.71 5.32 -13.53
C CYS A 124 -3.77 6.73 -14.13
N LEU A 125 -4.22 7.71 -13.35
CA LEU A 125 -4.39 9.09 -13.82
C LEU A 125 -3.09 9.73 -14.35
N ALA A 126 -1.92 9.24 -13.93
CA ALA A 126 -0.65 9.70 -14.47
C ALA A 126 -0.42 9.30 -15.95
N ALA A 127 -1.16 8.30 -16.44
CA ALA A 127 -1.14 7.88 -17.84
C ALA A 127 -2.30 8.49 -18.66
N ASP A 128 -3.17 9.30 -18.04
CA ASP A 128 -4.28 9.92 -18.72
C ASP A 128 -3.77 11.05 -19.65
N PRO A 129 -4.02 10.95 -20.97
CA PRO A 129 -3.51 11.91 -21.95
C PRO A 129 -4.05 13.33 -21.75
N ARG A 130 -5.16 13.52 -21.03
CA ARG A 130 -5.71 14.85 -20.71
C ARG A 130 -4.76 15.69 -19.86
N TYR A 131 -3.89 15.04 -19.08
CA TYR A 131 -2.86 15.74 -18.28
C TYR A 131 -1.53 15.89 -19.00
N SER A 132 -1.44 15.47 -20.27
CA SER A 132 -0.29 15.77 -21.10
C SER A 132 -0.22 17.27 -21.38
N PHE A 133 0.88 17.91 -20.99
CA PHE A 133 1.17 19.29 -21.37
C PHE A 133 1.52 19.44 -22.86
N ILE A 134 1.78 18.33 -23.55
CA ILE A 134 1.92 18.30 -25.00
C ILE A 134 0.51 18.31 -25.57
N ARG A 135 0.04 19.48 -26.01
CA ARG A 135 -1.21 19.59 -26.76
C ARG A 135 -1.04 18.77 -28.05
N PRO A 136 -1.95 17.83 -28.38
CA PRO A 136 -1.95 17.25 -29.70
C PRO A 136 -2.12 18.41 -30.70
N HIS A 137 -1.16 18.57 -31.59
CA HIS A 137 -1.27 19.50 -32.71
C HIS A 137 -2.46 19.04 -33.56
N ILE A 138 -3.57 19.78 -33.46
CA ILE A 138 -4.69 19.70 -34.40
C ILE A 138 -4.30 20.49 -35.64
#